data_AF-A0A846DCI7-F1
#
_entry.id   AF-A0A846DCI7-F1
#
_cell.length_a   1.000
_cell.length_b   1.000
_cell.length_c   1.000
_cell.angle_alpha   90.00
_cell.angle_beta   90.00
_cell.angle_gamma   90.00
#
_symmetry.space_group_name_H-M   'P 1'
#
loop_
_entity.id
_entity.type
_entity.pdbx_description
1 polymer ?
#
loop_
_entity_poly.entity_id
_entity_poly.type
_entity_poly.pdbx_seq_one_letter_code
_entity_poly.pdbx_strand_id
1 'polypeptide(L)'
;MKTDTIFYRLFQSFPSIFFELINHSPTEAQAYQFASVEVKQLAFRIDGVFLPTTTTAQSPIYFVEVQFQRDYQFYSRFFSEIFLYLNKNQISNDWRGVVIY
;
A
#
# COMPACT_ATOMS: atom_id res chain seq x y z
N MET A 1 14.32 -5.96 -1.36
CA MET A 1 13.74 -5.64 -2.68
C MET A 1 14.40 -4.37 -3.17
N LYS A 2 14.92 -4.29 -4.41
CA LYS A 2 15.30 -2.98 -4.97
C LYS A 2 13.98 -2.23 -5.15
N THR A 3 13.66 -1.30 -4.26
CA THR A 3 12.53 -0.41 -4.43
C THR A 3 12.63 0.21 -5.81
N ASP A 4 11.65 -0.04 -6.67
CA ASP A 4 11.57 0.68 -7.93
C ASP A 4 11.13 2.10 -7.57
N THR A 5 12.12 2.94 -7.24
CA THR A 5 11.96 4.32 -6.78
C THR A 5 11.06 5.14 -7.70
N ILE A 6 10.91 4.71 -8.96
CA ILE A 6 10.04 5.30 -9.96
C ILE A 6 8.56 5.19 -9.53
N PHE A 7 8.07 4.01 -9.15
CA PHE A 7 6.65 3.83 -8.79
C PHE A 7 6.31 4.44 -7.44
N TYR A 8 7.24 4.38 -6.50
CA TYR A 8 7.11 5.13 -5.26
C TYR A 8 6.94 6.63 -5.53
N ARG A 9 7.82 7.21 -6.35
CA ARG A 9 7.74 8.64 -6.74
C ARG A 9 6.49 8.94 -7.56
N LEU A 10 6.06 8.01 -8.43
CA LEU A 10 4.86 8.14 -9.24
C LEU A 10 3.64 8.28 -8.35
N PHE A 11 3.40 7.33 -7.44
CA PHE A 11 2.26 7.38 -6.53
C PHE A 11 2.36 8.52 -5.51
N GLN A 12 3.57 8.89 -5.10
CA GLN A 12 3.79 10.06 -4.25
C GLN A 12 3.43 11.38 -4.97
N SER A 13 3.74 11.50 -6.26
CA SER A 13 3.48 12.71 -7.04
C SER A 13 2.06 12.75 -7.62
N PHE A 14 1.52 11.58 -7.96
CA PHE A 14 0.26 11.39 -8.66
C PHE A 14 -0.53 10.21 -8.07
N PRO A 15 -1.09 10.37 -6.86
CA PRO A 15 -1.81 9.30 -6.17
C PRO A 15 -3.09 8.86 -6.89
N SER A 16 -3.67 9.70 -7.75
CA SER A 16 -4.86 9.37 -8.56
C SER A 16 -4.63 8.18 -9.50
N ILE A 17 -3.42 8.03 -10.03
CA ILE A 17 -3.06 6.95 -10.95
C ILE A 17 -3.34 5.59 -10.34
N PHE A 18 -3.10 5.43 -9.03
CA PHE A 18 -3.38 4.17 -8.34
C PHE A 18 -4.86 3.79 -8.43
N PHE A 19 -5.77 4.74 -8.19
CA PHE A 19 -7.21 4.49 -8.23
C PHE A 19 -7.69 4.20 -9.66
N GLU A 20 -7.14 4.89 -10.66
CA GLU A 20 -7.41 4.59 -12.07
C GLU A 20 -7.00 3.15 -12.43
N LEU A 21 -5.83 2.69 -11.97
CA LEU A 21 -5.33 1.34 -12.24
C LEU A 21 -6.22 0.23 -11.68
N ILE A 22 -6.93 0.49 -10.57
CA ILE A 22 -7.88 -0.45 -9.97
C ILE A 22 -9.32 -0.25 -10.47
N ASN A 23 -9.53 0.54 -11.52
CA ASN A 23 -10.85 0.92 -12.07
C ASN A 23 -11.77 1.68 -11.09
N HIS A 24 -11.18 2.47 -10.22
CA HIS A 24 -11.86 3.39 -9.31
C HIS A 24 -11.80 4.83 -9.84
N SER A 25 -12.58 5.73 -9.23
CA SER A 25 -12.53 7.14 -9.61
C SER A 25 -11.19 7.77 -9.17
N PRO A 26 -10.47 8.51 -10.03
CA PRO A 26 -9.24 9.22 -9.64
C PRO A 26 -9.47 10.22 -8.49
N THR A 27 -10.70 10.70 -8.32
CA THR A 27 -11.07 11.61 -7.23
C THR A 27 -10.98 10.95 -5.86
N GLU A 28 -11.05 9.60 -5.78
CA GLU A 28 -10.90 8.87 -4.52
C GLU A 28 -9.55 9.16 -3.87
N ALA A 29 -8.49 9.40 -4.64
CA ALA A 29 -7.18 9.76 -4.11
C ALA A 29 -7.17 10.96 -3.16
N GLN A 30 -8.13 11.87 -3.27
CA GLN A 30 -8.27 13.02 -2.36
C GLN A 30 -8.62 12.60 -0.92
N ALA A 31 -9.22 11.42 -0.76
CA ALA A 31 -9.55 10.84 0.52
C ALA A 31 -8.42 9.98 1.11
N TYR A 32 -7.26 9.90 0.44
CA TYR A 32 -6.15 9.06 0.87
C TYR A 32 -4.83 9.83 0.95
N GLN A 33 -3.99 9.42 1.91
CA GLN A 33 -2.61 9.80 2.02
C GLN A 33 -1.72 8.62 1.62
N PHE A 34 -0.82 8.85 0.68
CA PHE A 34 0.22 7.88 0.32
C PHE A 34 1.39 7.97 1.30
N ALA A 35 1.82 6.85 1.85
CA ALA A 35 2.91 6.76 2.81
C ALA A 35 3.74 5.48 2.63
N SER A 36 5.01 5.56 3.04
CA SER A 36 5.86 4.39 3.30
C SER A 36 5.88 4.14 4.80
N VAL A 37 5.60 2.92 5.23
CA VAL A 37 5.58 2.57 6.65
C VAL A 37 6.77 1.69 7.00
N GLU A 38 7.58 2.15 7.94
CA GLU A 38 8.64 1.34 8.55
C GLU A 38 8.19 0.68 9.85
N VAL A 39 8.29 -0.65 9.88
CA VAL A 39 8.04 -1.49 11.05
C VAL A 39 9.38 -1.78 11.74
N LYS A 40 9.73 -0.94 12.72
CA LYS A 40 11.04 -0.92 13.41
C LYS A 40 11.53 -2.27 13.99
N GLN A 41 10.64 -3.16 14.46
CA GLN A 41 11.06 -4.41 15.12
C GLN A 41 11.69 -5.45 14.18
N LEU A 42 11.41 -5.39 12.88
CA LEU A 42 11.90 -6.39 11.91
C LEU A 42 12.71 -5.74 10.78
N ALA A 43 13.07 -4.46 10.90
CA ALA A 43 13.64 -3.64 9.82
C ALA A 43 12.84 -3.77 8.51
N PHE A 44 11.52 -3.90 8.64
CA PHE A 44 10.64 -4.17 7.52
C PHE A 44 9.98 -2.86 7.06
N ARG A 45 9.88 -2.62 5.74
CA ARG A 45 9.29 -1.40 5.18
C ARG A 45 8.26 -1.74 4.11
N ILE A 46 7.03 -1.26 4.28
CA ILE A 46 6.00 -1.30 3.25
C ILE A 46 6.07 0.02 2.50
N ASP A 47 6.47 -0.03 1.23
CA ASP A 47 6.75 1.16 0.43
C ASP A 47 5.48 1.86 -0.08
N GLY A 48 4.43 1.08 -0.36
CA GLY A 48 3.17 1.59 -0.90
C GLY A 48 2.00 1.36 0.04
N VAL A 49 1.62 2.37 0.82
CA VAL A 49 0.42 2.33 1.65
C VAL A 49 -0.44 3.56 1.38
N PHE A 50 -1.71 3.36 1.00
CA PHE A 50 -2.71 4.43 0.96
C PHE A 50 -3.59 4.33 2.20
N LEU A 51 -3.46 5.32 3.07
CA LEU A 51 -4.22 5.45 4.31
C LEU A 51 -5.38 6.42 4.12
N PRO A 52 -6.61 6.08 4.52
CA PRO A 52 -7.72 7.02 4.44
C PRO A 52 -7.49 8.22 5.37
N THR A 53 -7.75 9.43 4.88
CA THR A 53 -7.56 10.68 5.64
C THR A 53 -8.67 10.91 6.67
N THR A 54 -9.84 10.29 6.45
CA THR A 54 -10.94 10.30 7.41
C THR A 54 -11.13 8.90 7.98
N THR A 55 -11.21 8.80 9.31
CA THR A 55 -11.45 7.55 10.03
C THR A 55 -12.91 7.08 9.92
N THR A 56 -13.47 7.10 8.70
CA THR A 56 -14.71 6.37 8.44
C THR A 56 -14.34 4.91 8.25
N ALA A 57 -14.94 4.02 9.05
CA ALA A 57 -14.67 2.58 9.01
C ALA A 57 -14.95 1.92 7.65
N GLN A 58 -15.58 2.65 6.72
CA GLN A 58 -15.94 2.18 5.38
C GLN A 58 -14.81 2.30 4.36
N SER A 59 -13.78 3.11 4.60
CA SER A 59 -12.68 3.32 3.65
C SER A 59 -11.54 2.33 3.94
N PRO A 60 -11.20 1.41 3.02
CA PRO A 60 -10.18 0.40 3.28
C PRO A 60 -8.76 0.98 3.15
N ILE A 61 -7.80 0.40 3.85
CA ILE A 61 -6.38 0.67 3.60
C ILE A 61 -5.93 -0.11 2.36
N TYR A 62 -5.18 0.53 1.47
CA TYR A 62 -4.57 -0.18 0.34
C TYR A 62 -3.07 -0.37 0.58
N PHE A 63 -2.64 -1.62 0.53
CA PHE A 63 -1.23 -2.01 0.44
C PHE A 63 -0.91 -2.31 -1.01
N VAL A 64 0.08 -1.63 -1.58
CA VAL A 64 0.38 -1.66 -3.01
C VAL A 64 1.81 -2.11 -3.22
N GLU A 65 1.99 -3.14 -4.04
CA GLU A 65 3.31 -3.58 -4.50
C GLU A 65 3.31 -3.72 -6.03
N VAL A 66 4.38 -3.26 -6.67
CA VAL A 66 4.61 -3.43 -8.11
C VAL A 66 5.70 -4.48 -8.33
N GLN A 67 5.42 -5.50 -9.14
CA GLN A 67 6.26 -6.67 -9.37
C GLN A 67 6.80 -6.71 -10.81
N PHE A 68 8.03 -6.21 -11.02
CA PHE A 68 8.72 -6.24 -12.33
C PHE A 68 9.47 -7.53 -12.61
N GLN A 69 9.75 -8.33 -11.57
CA GLN A 69 10.51 -9.55 -11.66
C GLN A 69 9.81 -10.62 -10.84
N ARG A 70 9.94 -11.86 -11.29
CA ARG A 70 9.34 -13.00 -10.60
C ARG A 70 10.05 -13.23 -9.27
N ASP A 71 9.37 -12.94 -8.17
CA ASP A 71 9.77 -13.30 -6.82
C ASP A 71 8.86 -14.42 -6.31
N TYR A 72 9.41 -15.64 -6.18
CA TYR A 72 8.67 -16.82 -5.73
C TYR A 72 8.22 -16.73 -4.27
N GLN A 73 8.86 -15.87 -3.47
CA GLN A 73 8.51 -15.65 -2.06
C GLN A 73 7.63 -14.41 -1.88
N PHE A 74 7.34 -13.67 -2.96
CA PHE A 74 6.62 -12.39 -2.91
C PHE A 74 5.38 -12.44 -2.04
N TYR A 75 4.42 -13.33 -2.33
CA TYR A 75 3.16 -13.38 -1.59
C TYR A 75 3.37 -13.69 -0.11
N SER A 76 4.25 -14.65 0.21
CA SER A 76 4.54 -15.00 1.61
C SER A 76 5.10 -13.80 2.38
N ARG A 77 5.95 -13.01 1.72
CA ARG A 77 6.51 -11.78 2.24
C ARG A 77 5.40 -10.74 2.40
N PHE A 78 4.73 -10.36 1.31
CA PHE A 78 3.68 -9.33 1.27
C PHE A 78 2.57 -9.55 2.31
N PHE A 79 2.05 -10.77 2.45
CA PHE A 79 1.05 -11.07 3.48
C PHE A 79 1.61 -10.93 4.90
N SER A 80 2.83 -11.41 5.14
CA SER A 80 3.48 -11.25 6.46
C SER A 80 3.61 -9.78 6.83
N GLU A 81 4.02 -8.95 5.87
CA GLU A 81 4.18 -7.50 6.04
C GLU A 81 2.87 -6.82 6.41
N ILE A 82 1.80 -7.10 5.65
CA ILE A 82 0.45 -6.58 5.90
C ILE A 82 -0.02 -6.95 7.30
N PHE A 83 0.05 -8.23 7.67
CA PHE A 83 -0.45 -8.68 8.97
C PHE A 83 0.38 -8.14 10.14
N LEU A 84 1.70 -7.98 9.97
CA LEU A 84 2.55 -7.31 10.96
C LEU A 84 2.16 -5.84 11.14
N TYR A 85 1.84 -5.14 10.06
CA TYR A 85 1.36 -3.76 10.12
C TYR A 85 0.00 -3.66 10.83
N LEU A 86 -0.97 -4.48 10.44
CA LEU A 86 -2.31 -4.48 11.02
C LEU A 86 -2.29 -4.80 12.52
N ASN A 87 -1.49 -5.78 12.93
CA ASN A 87 -1.34 -6.16 14.35
C ASN A 87 -0.78 -5.01 15.21
N LYS A 88 0.08 -4.16 14.66
CA LYS A 88 0.70 -3.06 15.41
C LYS A 88 -0.17 -1.81 15.54
N ASN A 89 -0.97 -1.52 14.53
CA ASN A 89 -1.69 -0.25 14.45
C ASN A 89 -3.15 -0.33 14.92
N GLN A 90 -3.64 -1.51 15.33
CA GLN A 90 -5.02 -1.74 15.83
C GLN A 90 -6.08 -1.03 14.98
N ILE A 91 -6.02 -1.24 13.66
CA ILE A 91 -6.87 -0.54 12.71
C ILE A 91 -8.22 -1.26 12.60
N SER A 92 -9.31 -0.50 12.62
CA SER A 92 -10.68 -1.01 12.47
C SER A 92 -11.19 -0.99 11.03
N ASN A 93 -10.49 -0.30 10.13
CA ASN A 93 -10.76 -0.28 8.70
C ASN A 93 -10.49 -1.65 8.06
N ASP A 94 -11.27 -1.97 7.03
CA ASP A 94 -10.94 -3.08 6.12
C ASP A 94 -9.61 -2.79 5.37
N TRP A 95 -9.03 -3.81 4.74
CA TRP A 95 -7.80 -3.65 3.98
C TRP A 95 -7.83 -4.39 2.65
N ARG A 96 -7.04 -3.91 1.69
CA ARG A 96 -6.90 -4.47 0.36
C ARG A 96 -5.43 -4.55 -0.02
N GLY A 97 -4.99 -5.71 -0.47
CA GLY A 97 -3.69 -5.89 -1.11
C GLY A 97 -3.82 -5.76 -2.62
N VAL A 98 -3.07 -4.86 -3.24
CA VAL A 98 -3.02 -4.65 -4.68
C VAL A 98 -1.62 -4.96 -5.18
N VAL A 99 -1.55 -5.84 -6.18
CA VAL A 99 -0.30 -6.25 -6.82
C VAL A 99 -0.38 -5.91 -8.29
N ILE A 100 0.55 -5.10 -8.77
CA ILE A 100 0.63 -4.66 -10.17
C ILE A 100 1.77 -5.45 -10.83
N TYR A 101 1.47 -6.13 -11.94
CA TYR A 101 2.41 -6.92 -12.73
C TYR A 101 2.73 -6.26 -14.06
#